data_AF-A0A9E5ZF59-F1
#
_entry.id   AF-A0A9E5ZF59-F1
#
_cell.length_a   1.000
_cell.length_b   1.000
_cell.length_c   1.000
_cell.angle_alpha   90.00
_cell.angle_beta   90.00
_cell.angle_gamma   90.00
#
_symmetry.space_group_name_H-M   'P 1'
#
loop_
_entity.id
_entity.type
_entity.pdbx_description
1 polymer ?
#
loop_
_entity_poly.entity_id
_entity_poly.type
_entity_poly.pdbx_seq_one_letter_code
_entity_poly.pdbx_strand_id
1 'polypeptide(L)'
;MKTMFLKTTTLVLLSFVLSCNTTKQSVETTNAQDTEATTMDKDDLKEGYTMGTITYHKDSKCTYIITVEKSGIKFDPINIDMEAYNPFKVDGANIYFKYRPLRMKNRCTEAQPIALEAIKKREAE
;
A
#
# COMPACT_ATOMS: atom_id res chain seq x y z
N MET A 1 -71.53 16.80 3.99
CA MET A 1 -71.00 16.03 2.84
C MET A 1 -69.99 15.02 3.35
N LYS A 2 -70.07 13.83 2.77
CA LYS A 2 -69.36 12.55 3.00
C LYS A 2 -67.94 12.63 3.61
N THR A 3 -67.76 11.84 4.67
CA THR A 3 -66.48 11.22 5.04
C THR A 3 -66.03 10.27 3.94
N MET A 4 -64.74 10.24 3.61
CA MET A 4 -64.14 9.01 3.09
C MET A 4 -62.62 8.99 3.30
N PHE A 5 -62.22 8.21 4.30
CA PHE A 5 -60.89 7.67 4.46
C PHE A 5 -60.55 6.81 3.24
N LEU A 6 -59.54 7.21 2.45
CA LEU A 6 -59.01 6.38 1.37
C LEU A 6 -57.67 5.77 1.79
N LYS A 7 -57.83 4.60 2.40
CA LYS A 7 -56.97 3.41 2.49
C LYS A 7 -55.61 3.47 1.76
N THR A 8 -54.56 3.43 2.58
CA THR A 8 -53.34 2.60 2.44
C THR A 8 -53.14 1.85 1.12
N THR A 9 -52.03 2.12 0.43
CA THR A 9 -51.29 1.07 -0.28
C THR A 9 -49.80 1.37 -0.23
N THR A 10 -49.15 0.66 0.68
CA THR A 10 -47.70 0.53 0.86
C THR A 10 -47.10 -0.08 -0.40
N LEU A 11 -46.20 0.63 -1.09
CA LEU A 11 -45.35 0.01 -2.11
C LEU A 11 -43.91 0.05 -1.60
N VAL A 12 -43.52 -1.05 -0.97
CA VAL A 12 -42.17 -1.33 -0.51
C VAL A 12 -41.32 -1.55 -1.77
N LEU A 13 -40.48 -0.57 -2.11
CA LEU A 13 -39.44 -0.74 -3.12
C LEU A 13 -38.24 -1.43 -2.45
N LEU A 14 -38.26 -2.77 -2.48
CA LEU A 14 -37.18 -3.62 -1.99
C LEU A 14 -36.05 -3.62 -3.03
N SER A 15 -35.20 -2.61 -3.02
CA SER A 15 -33.99 -2.59 -3.83
C SER A 15 -32.97 -3.53 -3.19
N PHE A 16 -32.79 -4.70 -3.79
CA PHE A 16 -31.72 -5.64 -3.48
C PHE A 16 -30.36 -4.95 -3.60
N VAL A 17 -29.73 -4.66 -2.46
CA VAL A 17 -28.29 -4.44 -2.39
C VAL A 17 -27.61 -5.78 -2.60
N LEU A 18 -27.28 -6.10 -3.85
CA LEU A 18 -26.26 -7.10 -4.14
C LEU A 18 -24.92 -6.51 -3.70
N SER A 19 -24.60 -6.67 -2.41
CA SER A 19 -23.25 -6.48 -1.91
C SER A 19 -22.35 -7.47 -2.63
N CYS A 20 -21.56 -6.93 -3.57
CA CYS A 20 -20.53 -7.66 -4.26
C CYS A 20 -19.42 -7.98 -3.24
N ASN A 21 -19.58 -9.08 -2.51
CA ASN A 21 -18.48 -9.69 -1.76
C ASN A 21 -17.52 -10.30 -2.79
N THR A 22 -16.59 -9.49 -3.27
CA THR A 22 -15.36 -10.01 -3.87
C THR A 22 -14.58 -10.68 -2.75
N THR A 23 -14.77 -12.00 -2.61
CA THR A 23 -13.77 -12.84 -1.96
C THR A 23 -12.61 -12.90 -2.92
N LYS A 24 -11.63 -12.00 -2.77
CA LYS A 24 -10.30 -12.27 -3.32
C LYS A 24 -9.82 -13.51 -2.59
N GLN A 25 -9.82 -14.63 -3.29
CA GLN A 25 -9.09 -15.82 -2.90
C GLN A 25 -7.64 -15.37 -2.68
N SER A 26 -7.20 -15.29 -1.42
CA SER A 26 -5.78 -15.24 -1.14
C SER A 26 -5.24 -16.57 -1.63
N VAL A 27 -4.47 -16.53 -2.69
CA VAL A 27 -3.49 -17.58 -2.92
C VAL A 27 -2.55 -17.48 -1.72
N GLU A 28 -2.76 -18.35 -0.75
CA GLU A 28 -1.74 -18.71 0.23
C GLU A 28 -0.60 -19.36 -0.55
N THR A 29 0.28 -18.54 -1.11
CA THR A 29 1.66 -18.96 -1.30
C THR A 29 2.33 -18.75 0.05
N THR A 30 2.19 -19.75 0.92
CA THR A 30 3.07 -19.93 2.06
C THR A 30 4.47 -20.18 1.51
N ASN A 31 5.22 -19.11 1.34
CA ASN A 31 6.66 -19.11 1.51
C ASN A 31 6.95 -18.20 2.69
N ALA A 32 6.56 -18.67 3.87
CA ALA A 32 7.12 -18.19 5.13
C ALA A 32 8.56 -18.72 5.17
N GLN A 33 9.45 -18.03 4.46
CA GLN A 33 10.82 -17.95 4.91
C GLN A 33 10.75 -16.94 6.06
N ASP A 34 10.42 -17.45 7.25
CA ASP A 34 10.45 -16.67 8.49
C ASP A 34 11.91 -16.33 8.76
N THR A 35 12.38 -15.25 8.14
CA THR A 35 13.48 -14.47 8.69
C THR A 35 13.03 -14.04 10.08
N GLU A 36 13.74 -14.49 11.12
CA GLU A 36 13.40 -14.15 12.50
C GLU A 36 13.34 -12.63 12.64
N ALA A 37 12.12 -12.09 12.73
CA ALA A 37 11.92 -10.65 12.86
C ALA A 37 12.38 -10.19 14.25
N THR A 38 13.21 -9.15 14.26
CA THR A 38 13.73 -8.52 15.48
C THR A 38 12.59 -7.90 16.30
N THR A 39 12.88 -7.53 17.55
CA THR A 39 11.92 -6.78 18.37
C THR A 39 11.58 -5.42 17.75
N MET A 40 12.55 -4.74 17.16
CA MET A 40 12.35 -3.47 16.44
C MET A 40 11.49 -3.66 15.18
N ASP A 41 11.71 -4.73 14.40
CA ASP A 41 10.85 -5.06 13.26
C ASP A 41 9.39 -5.22 13.69
N LYS A 42 9.16 -5.94 14.80
CA LYS A 42 7.80 -6.18 15.31
C LYS A 42 7.11 -4.89 15.72
N ASP A 43 7.83 -3.94 16.28
CA ASP A 43 7.23 -2.67 16.74
C ASP A 43 6.95 -1.72 15.57
N ASP A 44 7.89 -1.55 14.63
CA ASP A 44 7.66 -0.74 13.44
C ASP A 44 6.54 -1.31 12.55
N LEU A 45 6.44 -2.65 12.41
CA LEU A 45 5.33 -3.29 11.69
C LEU A 45 3.98 -3.02 12.38
N LYS A 46 3.92 -3.05 13.71
CA LYS A 46 2.69 -2.69 14.46
C LYS A 46 2.31 -1.22 14.27
N GLU A 47 3.31 -0.34 14.14
CA GLU A 47 3.08 1.07 13.83
C GLU A 47 2.59 1.31 12.39
N GLY A 48 2.52 0.27 11.55
CA GLY A 48 2.05 0.35 10.17
C GLY A 48 3.16 0.67 9.17
N TYR A 49 4.43 0.52 9.54
CA TYR A 49 5.52 0.57 8.57
C TYR A 49 5.56 -0.71 7.71
N THR A 50 6.09 -0.57 6.51
CA THR A 50 6.44 -1.65 5.60
C THR A 50 7.94 -1.77 5.52
N MET A 51 8.45 -3.00 5.46
CA MET A 51 9.87 -3.28 5.23
C MET A 51 10.18 -3.32 3.74
N GLY A 52 11.28 -2.69 3.33
CA GLY A 52 11.74 -2.77 1.95
C GLY A 52 13.19 -2.35 1.76
N THR A 53 13.64 -2.50 0.52
CA THR A 53 15.00 -2.16 0.09
C THR A 53 14.94 -1.16 -1.06
N ILE A 54 15.74 -0.10 -0.98
CA ILE A 54 15.90 0.90 -2.04
C ILE A 54 16.90 0.40 -3.07
N THR A 55 16.55 0.49 -4.35
CA THR A 55 17.46 0.31 -5.49
C THR A 55 17.53 1.58 -6.32
N TYR A 56 18.75 1.98 -6.68
CA TYR A 56 19.01 3.11 -7.56
C TYR A 56 19.13 2.63 -9.01
N HIS A 57 18.32 3.22 -9.89
CA HIS A 57 18.31 2.93 -11.31
C HIS A 57 18.79 4.15 -12.08
N LYS A 58 20.08 4.13 -12.44
CA LYS A 58 20.67 5.15 -13.30
C LYS A 58 19.92 5.20 -14.64
N ASP A 59 19.68 6.42 -15.12
CA ASP A 59 19.05 6.69 -16.43
C ASP A 59 17.60 6.16 -16.59
N SER A 60 16.93 5.85 -15.49
CA SER A 60 15.52 5.45 -15.46
C SER A 60 14.58 6.62 -15.13
N LYS A 61 13.31 6.53 -15.54
CA LYS A 61 12.24 7.44 -15.10
C LYS A 61 11.86 7.25 -13.62
N CYS A 62 12.18 6.08 -13.06
CA CYS A 62 12.04 5.76 -11.64
C CYS A 62 13.43 5.58 -11.07
N THR A 63 14.11 6.71 -10.84
CA THR A 63 15.49 6.77 -10.36
C THR A 63 15.71 5.93 -9.10
N TYR A 64 14.69 5.81 -8.26
CA TYR A 64 14.69 4.95 -7.09
C TYR A 64 13.46 4.05 -7.12
N ILE A 65 13.64 2.79 -6.74
CA ILE A 65 12.55 1.82 -6.55
C ILE A 65 12.67 1.24 -5.14
N ILE A 66 11.54 1.11 -4.46
CA ILE A 66 11.46 0.40 -3.17
C ILE A 66 10.84 -0.97 -3.44
N THR A 67 11.56 -2.03 -3.12
CA THR A 67 11.04 -3.41 -3.19
C THR A 67 10.57 -3.84 -1.81
N VAL A 68 9.30 -4.20 -1.66
CA VAL A 68 8.73 -4.72 -0.42
C VAL A 68 9.28 -6.11 -0.17
N GLU A 69 9.87 -6.33 1.00
CA GLU A 69 10.59 -7.56 1.31
C GLU A 69 9.70 -8.82 1.28
N LYS A 70 8.51 -8.74 1.88
CA LYS A 70 7.60 -9.89 1.98
C LYS A 70 6.90 -10.27 0.68
N SER A 71 6.62 -9.29 -0.20
CA SER A 71 5.77 -9.49 -1.37
C SER A 71 6.48 -9.31 -2.70
N GLY A 72 7.69 -8.75 -2.70
CA GLY A 72 8.41 -8.37 -3.92
C GLY A 72 7.74 -7.24 -4.71
N ILE A 73 6.67 -6.62 -4.19
CA ILE A 73 6.01 -5.49 -4.85
C ILE A 73 7.01 -4.33 -4.96
N LYS A 74 7.06 -3.71 -6.14
CA LYS A 74 7.95 -2.59 -6.43
C LYS A 74 7.17 -1.28 -6.46
N PHE A 75 7.69 -0.29 -5.74
CA PHE A 75 7.13 1.04 -5.66
C PHE A 75 8.08 2.10 -6.21
N ASP A 76 7.50 3.09 -6.88
CA ASP A 76 8.14 4.29 -7.40
C ASP A 76 7.77 5.48 -6.49
N PRO A 77 8.63 5.86 -5.53
CA PRO A 77 8.36 6.98 -4.63
C PRO A 77 8.54 8.33 -5.35
N ILE A 78 7.42 8.92 -5.77
CA ILE A 78 7.42 10.15 -6.59
C ILE A 78 8.04 11.34 -5.86
N ASN A 79 7.96 11.37 -4.53
CA ASN A 79 8.46 12.45 -3.69
C ASN A 79 9.82 12.16 -3.06
N ILE A 80 10.57 11.14 -3.49
CA ILE A 80 11.87 10.78 -2.88
C ILE A 80 12.94 11.85 -3.02
N ASP A 81 12.77 12.78 -3.97
CA ASP A 81 13.69 13.91 -4.16
C ASP A 81 13.47 15.06 -3.16
N MET A 82 12.46 14.97 -2.29
CA MET A 82 12.31 15.91 -1.19
C MET A 82 13.51 15.84 -0.23
N GLU A 83 13.94 16.99 0.28
CA GLU A 83 15.12 17.11 1.15
C GLU A 83 15.08 16.16 2.36
N ALA A 84 13.89 15.98 2.95
CA ALA A 84 13.67 15.06 4.08
C ALA A 84 14.05 13.60 3.79
N TYR A 85 14.13 13.20 2.52
CA TYR A 85 14.42 11.82 2.11
C TYR A 85 15.81 11.62 1.52
N ASN A 86 16.59 12.70 1.33
CA ASN A 86 17.96 12.62 0.83
C ASN A 86 18.86 11.62 1.57
N PRO A 87 18.80 11.48 2.92
CA PRO A 87 19.63 10.52 3.64
C PRO A 87 19.35 9.04 3.31
N PHE A 88 18.23 8.74 2.64
CA PHE A 88 17.79 7.39 2.31
C PHE A 88 18.02 7.05 0.83
N LYS A 89 18.47 7.99 0.02
CA LYS A 89 18.77 7.82 -1.42
C LYS A 89 20.07 7.03 -1.68
N VAL A 90 20.23 5.92 -0.97
CA VAL A 90 21.40 5.04 -0.99
C VAL A 90 20.97 3.70 -1.59
N ASP A 91 21.71 3.26 -2.61
CA ASP A 91 21.46 1.97 -3.25
C ASP A 91 21.68 0.82 -2.27
N GLY A 92 20.76 -0.15 -2.25
CA GLY A 92 20.77 -1.29 -1.32
C GLY A 92 20.32 -0.95 0.10
N ALA A 93 19.86 0.26 0.39
CA ALA A 93 19.44 0.63 1.75
C ALA A 93 18.18 -0.12 2.18
N ASN A 94 18.28 -0.80 3.33
CA ASN A 94 17.15 -1.39 4.03
C ASN A 94 16.42 -0.32 4.84
N ILE A 95 15.08 -0.29 4.72
CA ILE A 95 14.25 0.77 5.28
C ILE A 95 12.94 0.24 5.86
N TYR A 96 12.42 0.98 6.84
CA TYR A 96 11.00 0.97 7.18
C TYR A 96 10.34 2.17 6.52
N PHE A 97 9.19 2.00 5.87
CA PHE A 97 8.50 3.13 5.23
C PHE A 97 6.98 3.03 5.34
N LYS A 98 6.34 4.20 5.40
CA LYS A 98 4.89 4.39 5.26
C LYS A 98 4.62 5.12 3.96
N TYR A 99 3.51 4.78 3.33
CA TYR A 99 3.19 5.33 2.03
C TYR A 99 1.68 5.34 1.78
N ARG A 100 1.29 6.18 0.83
CA ARG A 100 -0.02 6.11 0.19
C ARG A 100 0.15 5.85 -1.31
N PRO A 101 -0.67 4.96 -1.89
CA PRO A 101 -0.67 4.73 -3.33
C PRO A 101 -1.17 5.98 -4.07
N LEU A 102 -0.57 6.28 -5.22
CA LEU A 102 -1.01 7.36 -6.09
C LEU A 102 -1.83 6.79 -7.25
N ARG A 103 -2.87 7.52 -7.68
CA ARG A 103 -3.72 7.13 -8.82
C ARG A 103 -3.19 7.65 -10.17
N MET A 104 -1.91 7.97 -10.23
CA MET A 104 -1.29 8.46 -11.47
C MET A 104 -0.80 7.30 -12.34
N LYS A 105 -0.57 7.58 -13.62
CA LYS A 105 0.06 6.61 -14.51
C LYS A 105 1.46 6.28 -14.02
N ASN A 106 1.83 5.00 -14.03
CA ASN A 106 3.17 4.59 -13.64
C ASN A 106 4.23 5.25 -14.54
N ARG A 107 5.33 5.71 -13.93
CA ARG A 107 6.49 6.22 -14.67
C ARG A 107 7.32 5.09 -15.29
N CYS A 108 7.29 3.91 -14.65
CA CYS A 108 7.94 2.68 -15.10
C CYS A 108 6.95 1.52 -15.14
N THR A 109 7.22 0.50 -15.95
CA THR A 109 6.29 -0.62 -16.15
C THR A 109 6.27 -1.56 -14.94
N GLU A 110 7.40 -1.64 -14.25
CA GLU A 110 7.69 -2.58 -13.17
C GLU A 110 7.34 -2.07 -11.77
N ALA A 111 6.99 -0.79 -11.60
CA ALA A 111 6.78 -0.17 -10.29
C ALA A 111 5.52 0.71 -10.23
N GLN A 112 4.81 0.66 -9.10
CA GLN A 112 3.61 1.45 -8.86
C GLN A 112 3.94 2.77 -8.16
N PRO A 113 3.36 3.91 -8.58
CA PRO A 113 3.68 5.20 -8.00
C PRO A 113 3.09 5.35 -6.59
N ILE A 114 3.91 5.80 -5.65
CA ILE A 114 3.52 6.08 -4.26
C ILE A 114 4.02 7.46 -3.84
N ALA A 115 3.42 8.01 -2.78
CA ALA A 115 4.01 9.07 -2.00
C ALA A 115 4.45 8.51 -0.65
N LEU A 116 5.72 8.74 -0.31
CA LEU A 116 6.25 8.46 1.03
C LEU A 116 5.60 9.40 2.04
N GLU A 117 5.22 8.83 3.18
CA GLU A 117 4.69 9.55 4.33
C GLU A 117 5.71 9.57 5.47
N ALA A 118 6.42 8.47 5.66
CA ALA A 118 7.53 8.35 6.62
C ALA A 118 8.55 7.33 6.14
N ILE A 119 9.80 7.48 6.54
CA ILE A 119 10.89 6.54 6.26
C ILE A 119 11.90 6.55 7.40
N LYS A 120 12.40 5.36 7.77
CA LYS A 120 13.44 5.14 8.77
C LYS A 120 14.48 4.18 8.19
N LYS A 121 15.75 4.34 8.60
CA LYS A 121 16.79 3.37 8.25
C LYS A 121 16.53 2.11 9.04
N ARG A 122 16.71 0.96 8.40
CA ARG A 122 16.79 -0.32 9.09
C ARG A 122 18.26 -0.71 9.12
N GLU A 123 18.82 -0.74 10.31
CA GLU A 123 20.20 -1.19 10.49
C GLU A 123 20.34 -2.62 9.96
N ALA A 124 21.44 -2.90 9.28
CA ALA A 124 21.78 -4.28 8.94
C ALA A 124 22.33 -4.91 10.22
N GLU A 125 21.74 -6.02 10.65
CA GLU A 125 22.33 -6.88 11.69
C GLU A 125 23.71 -7.40 11.29
#